data_AF-A0A7Y4Z0Q6-F1
#
_entry.id   AF-A0A7Y4Z0Q6-F1
#
_cell.length_a   1.000
_cell.length_b   1.000
_cell.length_c   1.000
_cell.angle_alpha   90.00
_cell.angle_beta   90.00
_cell.angle_gamma   90.00
#
_symmetry.space_group_name_H-M   'P 1'
#
loop_
_entity.id
_entity.type
_entity.pdbx_description
1 polymer ?
#
loop_
_entity_poly.entity_id
_entity_poly.type
_entity_poly.pdbx_seq_one_letter_code
_entity_poly.pdbx_strand_id
1 'polypeptide(L)'
;MEIGKTDGLLPEYFDINENGQIVELTIQDLVEKGVIKLEAHHKIVENSIVDKTVSELVKEGLLKLQSNQKIEKNKIVEKSLKEQVKEGIIKIDEPFEYIAGDEIKKHSIKEIVDKKLLKTKKQCEKAILMINGEIEQKIAAKYSHGTEMKITKDYIDWMAEKGSDKDEKAIAYKNMKNEIAKIKSEYAELKKRITDIKIK
;
A
#
# COMPACT_ATOMS: atom_id res chain seq x y z
N MET A 1 28.98 76.91 9.93
CA MET A 1 29.56 75.56 9.80
C MET A 1 28.66 74.83 8.82
N GLU A 2 28.95 74.95 7.53
CA GLU A 2 28.16 74.29 6.49
C GLU A 2 28.53 72.81 6.50
N ILE A 3 27.59 71.98 6.93
CA ILE A 3 27.69 70.54 6.77
C ILE A 3 27.55 70.30 5.27
N GLY A 4 28.63 69.82 4.63
CA GLY A 4 28.70 69.67 3.19
C GLY A 4 27.48 68.93 2.64
N LYS A 5 26.74 69.60 1.75
CA LYS A 5 25.74 68.94 0.93
C LYS A 5 26.46 67.91 0.07
N THR A 6 26.20 66.64 0.32
CA THR A 6 26.59 65.59 -0.61
C THR A 6 25.67 65.70 -1.82
N ASP A 7 26.09 66.42 -2.85
CA ASP A 7 25.44 66.48 -4.17
C ASP A 7 25.55 65.14 -4.95
N GLY A 8 26.04 64.08 -4.29
CA GLY A 8 26.05 62.72 -4.81
C GLY A 8 24.75 62.01 -4.49
N LEU A 9 24.22 61.27 -5.47
CA LEU A 9 23.15 60.30 -5.24
C LEU A 9 23.54 59.38 -4.08
N LEU A 10 22.65 59.24 -3.10
CA LEU A 10 22.81 58.25 -2.02
C LEU A 10 22.97 56.86 -2.65
N PRO A 11 23.93 56.03 -2.17
CA PRO A 11 24.02 54.65 -2.61
C PRO A 11 22.70 53.91 -2.33
N GLU A 12 22.34 52.96 -3.18
CA GLU A 12 21.04 52.27 -3.17
C GLU A 12 20.67 51.55 -1.85
N TYR A 13 21.65 51.38 -0.96
CA TYR A 13 21.52 50.68 0.33
C TYR A 13 21.32 51.58 1.55
N PHE A 14 21.27 52.90 1.37
CA PHE A 14 21.17 53.86 2.46
C PHE A 14 19.98 54.81 2.29
N ASP A 15 19.44 55.30 3.40
CA ASP A 15 18.38 56.31 3.44
C ASP A 15 18.70 57.40 4.47
N ILE A 16 17.98 58.51 4.41
CA ILE A 16 18.06 59.59 5.40
C ILE A 16 16.85 59.49 6.32
N ASN A 17 17.08 59.26 7.62
CA ASN A 17 15.99 59.21 8.60
C ASN A 17 15.39 60.60 8.88
N GLU A 18 14.32 60.67 9.66
CA GLU A 18 13.64 61.93 10.02
C GLU A 18 14.55 62.97 10.70
N ASN A 19 15.68 62.54 11.27
CA ASN A 19 16.68 63.40 11.91
C ASN A 19 17.79 63.85 10.95
N GLY A 20 17.71 63.54 9.65
CA GLY A 20 18.74 63.90 8.67
C GLY A 20 19.99 63.03 8.71
N GLN A 21 19.95 61.86 9.35
CA GLN A 21 21.09 60.95 9.45
C GLN A 21 21.02 59.86 8.39
N ILE A 22 22.17 59.52 7.79
CA ILE A 22 22.30 58.39 6.87
C ILE A 22 22.21 57.08 7.68
N VAL A 23 21.24 56.25 7.35
CA VAL A 23 21.00 54.92 7.95
C VAL A 23 21.01 53.84 6.87
N GLU A 24 21.50 52.65 7.23
CA GLU A 24 21.44 51.49 6.34
C GLU A 24 20.00 50.97 6.23
N LEU A 25 19.59 50.64 5.01
CA LEU A 25 18.28 50.08 4.75
C LEU A 25 18.21 48.63 5.25
N THR A 26 17.06 48.26 5.81
CA THR A 26 16.80 46.85 6.12
C THR A 26 16.60 46.05 4.84
N ILE A 27 16.80 44.73 4.88
CA ILE A 27 16.47 43.83 3.77
C ILE A 27 15.01 43.99 3.34
N GLN A 28 14.11 44.28 4.28
CA GLN A 28 12.70 44.58 3.98
C GLN A 28 12.59 45.82 3.09
N ASP A 29 13.25 46.91 3.47
CA ASP A 29 13.25 48.15 2.68
C ASP A 29 13.89 47.96 1.30
N LEU A 30 14.96 47.17 1.21
CA LEU A 30 15.63 46.84 -0.05
C LEU A 30 14.72 46.02 -0.99
N VAL A 31 13.90 45.13 -0.44
CA VAL A 31 12.91 44.38 -1.23
C VAL A 31 11.75 45.29 -1.67
N GLU A 32 11.25 46.16 -0.80
CA GLU A 32 10.17 47.11 -1.13
C GLU A 32 10.59 48.13 -2.19
N LYS A 33 11.84 48.59 -2.14
CA LYS A 33 12.44 49.46 -3.17
C LYS A 33 12.79 48.70 -4.46
N GLY A 34 12.63 47.39 -4.51
CA GLY A 34 12.93 46.56 -5.68
C GLY A 34 14.42 46.37 -5.97
N VAL A 35 15.29 46.78 -5.04
CA VAL A 35 16.76 46.58 -5.13
C VAL A 35 17.09 45.10 -4.99
N ILE A 36 16.37 44.39 -4.10
CA ILE A 36 16.46 42.94 -3.93
C ILE A 36 15.15 42.29 -4.40
N LYS A 37 15.25 41.25 -5.23
CA LYS A 37 14.10 40.45 -5.64
C LYS A 37 13.97 39.20 -4.75
N LEU A 38 12.90 39.13 -3.97
CA LEU A 38 12.59 37.94 -3.18
C LEU A 38 11.97 36.85 -4.07
N GLU A 39 12.53 35.64 -4.03
CA GLU A 39 11.92 34.48 -4.70
C GLU A 39 10.74 33.94 -3.90
N ALA A 40 9.82 33.23 -4.57
CA ALA A 40 8.60 32.72 -3.93
C ALA A 40 8.89 31.78 -2.74
N HIS A 41 10.02 31.07 -2.75
CA HIS A 41 10.42 30.15 -1.69
C HIS A 41 11.19 30.82 -0.54
N HIS A 42 11.43 32.13 -0.61
CA HIS A 42 12.13 32.86 0.44
C HIS A 42 11.17 33.65 1.33
N LYS A 43 11.63 33.96 2.54
CA LYS A 43 11.01 34.91 3.47
C LYS A 43 12.11 35.71 4.18
N ILE A 44 11.74 36.84 4.78
CA ILE A 44 12.66 37.66 5.57
C ILE A 44 12.41 37.36 7.05
N VAL A 45 13.47 36.99 7.78
CA VAL A 45 13.47 36.78 9.24
C VAL A 45 14.71 37.46 9.80
N GLU A 46 14.56 38.30 10.82
CA GLU A 46 15.68 38.98 11.49
C GLU A 46 16.65 39.67 10.51
N ASN A 47 16.10 40.47 9.59
CA ASN A 47 16.85 41.18 8.56
C ASN A 47 17.73 40.26 7.67
N SER A 48 17.33 39.00 7.50
CA SER A 48 18.01 38.03 6.65
C SER A 48 17.00 37.32 5.74
N ILE A 49 17.42 37.01 4.52
CA ILE A 49 16.63 36.19 3.60
C ILE A 49 16.87 34.72 3.93
N VAL A 50 15.81 33.99 4.24
CA VAL A 50 15.86 32.56 4.58
C VAL A 50 14.86 31.78 3.73
N ASP A 51 15.16 30.50 3.51
CA ASP A 51 14.22 29.58 2.88
C ASP A 51 12.96 29.39 3.73
N LYS A 52 11.81 29.33 3.05
CA LYS A 52 10.57 28.86 3.64
C LYS A 52 10.69 27.38 3.99
N THR A 53 10.08 27.03 5.10
CA THR A 53 9.92 25.64 5.52
C THR A 53 9.02 24.88 4.52
N VAL A 54 9.18 23.56 4.45
CA VAL A 54 8.30 22.69 3.64
C VAL A 54 6.83 22.91 4.01
N SER A 55 6.54 23.15 5.29
CA SER A 55 5.18 23.44 5.76
C SER A 55 4.62 24.75 5.19
N GLU A 56 5.45 25.80 5.13
CA GLU A 56 5.07 27.08 4.52
C GLU A 56 4.88 26.93 3.01
N LEU A 57 5.80 26.25 2.32
CA LEU A 57 5.70 26.00 0.88
C LEU A 57 4.41 25.24 0.52
N VAL A 58 4.00 24.25 1.32
CA VAL A 58 2.74 23.52 1.10
C VAL A 58 1.52 24.39 1.38
N LYS A 59 1.53 25.16 2.48
CA LYS A 59 0.42 26.03 2.86
C LYS A 59 0.15 27.12 1.81
N GLU A 60 1.20 27.64 1.21
CA GLU A 60 1.13 28.66 0.17
C GLU A 60 0.88 28.08 -1.23
N GLY A 61 0.77 26.75 -1.37
CA GLY A 61 0.53 26.09 -2.65
C GLY A 61 1.73 26.07 -3.60
N LEU A 62 2.92 26.47 -3.12
CA LEU A 62 4.18 26.42 -3.85
C LEU A 62 4.72 24.99 -3.95
N LEU A 63 4.33 24.12 -3.01
CA LEU A 63 4.66 22.69 -3.00
C LEU A 63 3.38 21.85 -2.87
N LYS A 64 3.20 20.87 -3.75
CA LYS A 64 2.07 19.93 -3.68
C LYS A 64 2.55 18.58 -3.17
N LEU A 65 1.92 18.08 -2.11
CA LEU A 65 2.16 16.72 -1.61
C LEU A 65 1.43 15.70 -2.46
N GLN A 66 2.03 14.53 -2.64
CA GLN A 66 1.33 13.36 -3.14
C GLN A 66 0.36 12.82 -2.07
N SER A 67 -0.66 12.06 -2.50
CA SER A 67 -1.67 11.52 -1.58
C SER A 67 -1.07 10.63 -0.49
N ASN A 68 -0.01 9.88 -0.80
CA ASN A 68 0.73 9.01 0.13
C ASN A 68 1.78 9.75 0.97
N GLN A 69 1.88 11.07 0.89
CA GLN A 69 2.89 11.86 1.62
C GLN A 69 2.28 12.67 2.76
N LYS A 70 3.09 12.94 3.77
CA LYS A 70 2.81 13.86 4.88
C LYS A 70 4.05 14.67 5.23
N ILE A 71 3.87 15.75 5.99
CA ILE A 71 4.99 16.54 6.50
C ILE A 71 5.26 16.11 7.94
N GLU A 72 6.50 15.72 8.22
CA GLU A 72 6.97 15.39 9.56
C GLU A 72 8.34 16.02 9.80
N LYS A 73 8.47 16.80 10.89
CA LYS A 73 9.71 17.53 11.23
C LYS A 73 10.30 18.33 10.06
N ASN A 74 9.44 19.08 9.37
CA ASN A 74 9.79 19.89 8.20
C ASN A 74 10.38 19.09 7.01
N LYS A 75 10.07 17.78 6.93
CA LYS A 75 10.43 16.93 5.80
C LYS A 75 9.18 16.28 5.23
N ILE A 76 9.18 16.05 3.92
CA ILE A 76 8.16 15.23 3.29
C ILE A 76 8.54 13.78 3.54
N VAL A 77 7.64 13.04 4.19
CA VAL A 77 7.79 11.62 4.46
C VAL A 77 6.59 10.88 3.89
N GLU A 78 6.77 9.60 3.58
CA GLU A 78 5.66 8.75 3.20
C GLU A 78 4.79 8.43 4.43
N LYS A 79 3.48 8.33 4.19
CA LYS A 79 2.52 7.80 5.15
C LYS A 79 2.81 6.31 5.36
N SER A 80 2.73 5.84 6.60
CA SER A 80 2.79 4.41 6.90
C SER A 80 1.67 3.66 6.19
N LEU A 81 1.85 2.35 5.94
CA LEU A 81 0.79 1.53 5.32
C LEU A 81 -0.53 1.61 6.09
N LYS A 82 -0.47 1.66 7.43
CA LYS A 82 -1.65 1.80 8.28
C LYS A 82 -2.40 3.11 8.04
N GLU A 83 -1.67 4.22 7.87
CA GLU A 83 -2.27 5.51 7.51
C GLU A 83 -2.86 5.45 6.10
N GLN A 84 -2.13 4.88 5.13
CA GLN A 84 -2.59 4.76 3.76
C GLN A 84 -3.86 3.90 3.63
N VAL A 85 -3.98 2.81 4.39
CA VAL A 85 -5.20 1.99 4.44
C VAL A 85 -6.35 2.73 5.12
N LYS A 86 -6.09 3.41 6.24
CA LYS A 86 -7.11 4.19 6.95
C LYS A 86 -7.69 5.32 6.10
N GLU A 87 -6.85 5.96 5.29
CA GLU A 87 -7.25 7.02 4.37
C GLU A 87 -7.82 6.50 3.04
N GLY A 88 -7.86 5.17 2.84
CA GLY A 88 -8.39 4.55 1.63
C GLY A 88 -7.50 4.71 0.39
N ILE A 89 -6.24 5.12 0.56
CA ILE A 89 -5.24 5.19 -0.50
C ILE A 89 -4.88 3.76 -0.95
N ILE A 90 -4.70 2.86 0.02
CA ILE A 90 -4.52 1.44 -0.21
C ILE A 90 -5.78 0.70 0.24
N LYS A 91 -6.27 -0.23 -0.60
CA LYS A 91 -7.34 -1.15 -0.23
C LYS A 91 -6.73 -2.50 0.10
N ILE A 92 -7.06 -3.03 1.27
CA ILE A 92 -6.74 -4.41 1.67
C ILE A 92 -7.98 -5.28 1.59
N ASP A 93 -7.77 -6.54 1.27
CA ASP A 93 -8.85 -7.51 1.11
C ASP A 93 -9.24 -8.15 2.46
N GLU A 94 -9.90 -7.39 3.33
CA GLU A 94 -10.33 -7.92 4.63
C GLU A 94 -11.43 -9.01 4.52
N PRO A 95 -11.35 -10.09 5.30
CA PRO A 95 -10.38 -10.38 6.37
C PRO A 95 -9.19 -11.25 5.92
N PHE A 96 -8.93 -11.35 4.63
CA PHE A 96 -7.89 -12.21 4.07
C PHE A 96 -6.50 -11.57 4.16
N GLU A 97 -6.43 -10.25 4.19
CA GLU A 97 -5.20 -9.47 4.32
C GLU A 97 -5.17 -8.65 5.62
N TYR A 98 -3.97 -8.44 6.16
CA TYR A 98 -3.70 -7.64 7.35
C TYR A 98 -2.35 -6.94 7.24
N ILE A 99 -2.19 -5.86 8.01
CA ILE A 99 -0.93 -5.09 8.06
C ILE A 99 -0.07 -5.61 9.23
N ALA A 100 1.17 -5.97 8.93
CA ALA A 100 2.17 -6.42 9.91
C ALA A 100 3.43 -5.56 9.78
N GLY A 101 3.52 -4.50 10.59
CA GLY A 101 4.56 -3.48 10.41
C GLY A 101 4.35 -2.73 9.09
N ASP A 102 5.35 -2.78 8.21
CA ASP A 102 5.36 -2.12 6.90
C ASP A 102 5.05 -3.10 5.75
N GLU A 103 4.40 -4.23 6.02
CA GLU A 103 4.00 -5.22 5.01
C GLU A 103 2.51 -5.56 5.09
N ILE A 104 1.90 -5.84 3.93
CA ILE A 104 0.58 -6.46 3.83
C ILE A 104 0.77 -7.97 3.74
N LYS A 105 0.25 -8.70 4.72
CA LYS A 105 0.32 -10.15 4.81
C LYS A 105 -1.05 -10.79 4.63
N LYS A 106 -1.06 -12.04 4.19
CA LYS A 106 -2.27 -12.84 4.03
C LYS A 106 -2.46 -13.77 5.22
N HIS A 107 -3.67 -13.84 5.73
CA HIS A 107 -4.06 -14.89 6.66
C HIS A 107 -4.24 -16.20 5.90
N SER A 108 -3.83 -17.31 6.52
CA SER A 108 -4.28 -18.64 6.08
C SER A 108 -5.79 -18.79 6.35
N ILE A 109 -6.49 -19.57 5.53
CA ILE A 109 -7.94 -19.78 5.74
C ILE A 109 -8.22 -20.37 7.12
N LYS A 110 -7.34 -21.25 7.62
CA LYS A 110 -7.45 -21.79 8.98
C LYS A 110 -7.44 -20.68 10.03
N GLU A 111 -6.51 -19.74 9.97
CA GLU A 111 -6.45 -18.62 10.91
C GLU A 111 -7.70 -17.73 10.84
N ILE A 112 -8.22 -17.46 9.63
CA ILE A 112 -9.41 -16.63 9.45
C ILE A 112 -10.62 -17.29 10.14
N VAL A 113 -10.77 -18.61 9.98
CA VAL A 113 -11.86 -19.38 10.59
C VAL A 113 -11.68 -19.51 12.10
N ASP A 114 -10.46 -19.78 12.58
CA ASP A 114 -10.15 -19.90 14.02
C ASP A 114 -10.37 -18.56 14.74
N LYS A 115 -10.00 -17.45 14.12
CA LYS A 115 -10.24 -16.08 14.64
C LYS A 115 -11.64 -15.56 14.37
N LYS A 116 -12.52 -16.32 13.72
CA LYS A 116 -13.91 -15.95 13.38
C LYS A 116 -14.01 -14.60 12.64
N LEU A 117 -13.11 -14.36 11.68
CA LEU A 117 -13.05 -13.07 10.97
C LEU A 117 -14.04 -12.97 9.80
N LEU A 118 -14.60 -14.09 9.33
CA LEU A 118 -15.63 -14.11 8.29
C LEU A 118 -16.95 -13.61 8.88
N LYS A 119 -17.43 -12.48 8.38
CA LYS A 119 -18.66 -11.82 8.85
C LYS A 119 -19.79 -11.84 7.83
N THR A 120 -19.46 -11.97 6.55
CA THR A 120 -20.44 -11.88 5.45
C THR A 120 -20.47 -13.15 4.61
N LYS A 121 -21.58 -13.35 3.89
CA LYS A 121 -21.74 -14.46 2.93
C LYS A 121 -20.65 -14.46 1.87
N LYS A 122 -20.36 -13.28 1.29
CA LYS A 122 -19.32 -13.10 0.27
C LYS A 122 -17.93 -13.51 0.76
N GLN A 123 -17.60 -13.20 2.02
CA GLN A 123 -16.34 -13.63 2.64
C GLN A 123 -16.32 -15.16 2.82
N CYS A 124 -17.42 -15.78 3.24
CA CYS A 124 -17.50 -17.24 3.36
C CYS A 124 -17.33 -17.94 2.00
N GLU A 125 -18.01 -17.46 0.96
CA GLU A 125 -17.89 -17.97 -0.41
C GLU A 125 -16.45 -17.86 -0.91
N LYS A 126 -15.81 -16.71 -0.71
CA LYS A 126 -14.42 -16.49 -1.08
C LYS A 126 -13.46 -17.42 -0.33
N ALA A 127 -13.67 -17.63 0.97
CA ALA A 127 -12.87 -18.59 1.75
C ALA A 127 -13.00 -20.02 1.21
N ILE A 128 -14.22 -20.44 0.82
CA ILE A 128 -14.44 -21.76 0.18
C ILE A 128 -13.71 -21.86 -1.16
N LEU A 129 -13.73 -20.81 -1.97
CA LEU A 129 -12.98 -20.77 -3.24
C LEU A 129 -11.47 -20.91 -3.02
N MET A 130 -10.92 -20.22 -2.00
CA MET A 130 -9.50 -20.35 -1.64
C MET A 130 -9.16 -21.77 -1.20
N ILE A 131 -9.99 -22.40 -0.37
CA ILE A 131 -9.82 -23.82 -0.01
C ILE A 131 -9.85 -24.72 -1.24
N ASN A 132 -10.78 -24.51 -2.17
CA ASN A 132 -10.83 -25.30 -3.41
C ASN A 132 -9.54 -25.11 -4.21
N GLY A 133 -9.02 -23.89 -4.31
CA GLY A 133 -7.73 -23.62 -4.94
C GLY A 133 -6.58 -24.39 -4.29
N GLU A 134 -6.49 -24.42 -2.95
CA GLU A 134 -5.47 -25.20 -2.24
C GLU A 134 -5.62 -26.71 -2.47
N ILE A 135 -6.85 -27.23 -2.49
CA ILE A 135 -7.13 -28.64 -2.81
C ILE A 135 -6.64 -28.98 -4.21
N GLU A 136 -6.98 -28.15 -5.21
CA GLU A 136 -6.56 -28.37 -6.59
C GLU A 136 -5.03 -28.30 -6.74
N GLN A 137 -4.35 -27.39 -6.04
CA GLN A 137 -2.89 -27.33 -6.03
C GLN A 137 -2.27 -28.60 -5.43
N LYS A 138 -2.82 -29.11 -4.32
CA LYS A 138 -2.37 -30.37 -3.71
C LYS A 138 -2.60 -31.57 -4.61
N ILE A 139 -3.74 -31.62 -5.31
CA ILE A 139 -4.03 -32.67 -6.29
C ILE A 139 -3.03 -32.56 -7.44
N ALA A 140 -2.85 -31.37 -8.03
CA ALA A 140 -1.96 -31.12 -9.15
C ALA A 140 -0.48 -31.46 -8.85
N ALA A 141 -0.04 -31.28 -7.61
CA ALA A 141 1.31 -31.64 -7.16
C ALA A 141 1.57 -33.15 -7.18
N LYS A 142 0.52 -33.97 -7.03
CA LYS A 142 0.61 -35.44 -7.10
C LYS A 142 0.23 -35.99 -8.48
N TYR A 143 -0.84 -35.47 -9.03
CA TYR A 143 -1.42 -35.85 -10.30
C TYR A 143 -1.58 -34.59 -11.14
N SER A 144 -0.60 -34.32 -11.99
CA SER A 144 -0.77 -33.27 -12.99
C SER A 144 -2.00 -33.56 -13.84
N HIS A 145 -2.61 -32.52 -14.42
CA HIS A 145 -3.82 -32.68 -15.23
C HIS A 145 -3.68 -33.75 -16.33
N GLY A 146 -2.52 -33.81 -17.00
CA GLY A 146 -2.26 -34.85 -18.00
C GLY A 146 -2.14 -36.26 -17.43
N THR A 147 -1.59 -36.40 -16.21
CA THR A 147 -1.49 -37.69 -15.52
C THR A 147 -2.86 -38.18 -15.07
N GLU A 148 -3.67 -37.29 -14.47
CA GLU A 148 -5.05 -37.59 -14.08
C GLU A 148 -5.88 -38.01 -15.29
N MET A 149 -5.78 -37.28 -16.40
CA MET A 149 -6.47 -37.59 -17.64
C MET A 149 -6.04 -38.93 -18.21
N LYS A 150 -4.73 -39.23 -18.22
CA LYS A 150 -4.21 -40.51 -18.69
C LYS A 150 -4.74 -41.68 -17.85
N ILE A 151 -4.62 -41.61 -16.52
CA ILE A 151 -5.12 -42.67 -15.62
C ILE A 151 -6.63 -42.87 -15.80
N THR A 152 -7.39 -41.78 -15.94
CA THR A 152 -8.84 -41.84 -16.15
C THR A 152 -9.19 -42.46 -17.50
N LYS A 153 -8.48 -42.08 -18.57
CA LYS A 153 -8.70 -42.65 -19.90
C LYS A 153 -8.35 -44.14 -19.94
N ASP A 154 -7.18 -44.51 -19.43
CA ASP A 154 -6.72 -45.91 -19.37
C ASP A 154 -7.74 -46.79 -18.62
N TYR A 155 -8.37 -46.25 -17.56
CA TYR A 155 -9.46 -46.91 -16.84
C TYR A 155 -10.76 -47.03 -17.65
N ILE A 156 -11.17 -45.98 -18.37
CA ILE A 156 -12.38 -46.03 -19.22
C ILE A 156 -12.22 -47.06 -20.33
N ASP A 157 -11.07 -47.04 -21.02
CA ASP A 157 -10.74 -47.99 -22.09
C ASP A 157 -10.73 -49.43 -21.54
N TRP A 158 -10.13 -49.64 -20.36
CA TRP A 158 -10.15 -50.92 -19.66
C TRP A 158 -11.56 -51.41 -19.28
N MET A 159 -12.46 -50.52 -18.84
CA MET A 159 -13.85 -50.91 -18.55
C MET A 159 -14.60 -51.33 -19.81
N ALA A 160 -14.34 -50.68 -20.95
CA ALA A 160 -14.96 -51.02 -22.23
C ALA A 160 -14.55 -52.44 -22.71
N GLU A 161 -13.34 -52.88 -22.35
CA GLU A 161 -12.79 -54.20 -22.67
C GLU A 161 -13.24 -55.32 -21.71
N LYS A 162 -14.18 -55.05 -20.79
CA LYS A 162 -14.62 -55.99 -19.71
C LYS A 162 -13.47 -56.44 -18.80
N GLY A 163 -12.55 -55.54 -18.50
CA GLY A 163 -11.41 -55.82 -17.64
C GLY A 163 -11.79 -56.24 -16.21
N SER A 164 -10.86 -56.91 -15.50
CA SER A 164 -11.04 -57.42 -14.12
C SER A 164 -10.48 -56.47 -13.06
N ASP A 165 -11.19 -56.29 -11.95
CA ASP A 165 -10.87 -55.31 -10.88
C ASP A 165 -9.46 -55.42 -10.25
N LYS A 166 -8.74 -56.51 -10.57
CA LYS A 166 -7.36 -56.80 -10.15
C LYS A 166 -6.30 -56.28 -11.15
N ASP A 167 -6.72 -55.69 -12.26
CA ASP A 167 -5.85 -55.11 -13.28
C ASP A 167 -5.15 -53.84 -12.77
N GLU A 168 -3.91 -53.63 -13.21
CA GLU A 168 -3.09 -52.47 -12.84
C GLU A 168 -3.80 -51.14 -13.15
N LYS A 169 -4.56 -51.06 -14.25
CA LYS A 169 -5.32 -49.85 -14.63
C LYS A 169 -6.43 -49.55 -13.62
N ALA A 170 -7.15 -50.58 -13.16
CA ALA A 170 -8.19 -50.46 -12.14
C ALA A 170 -7.60 -50.06 -10.78
N ILE A 171 -6.46 -50.65 -10.41
CA ILE A 171 -5.74 -50.33 -9.17
C ILE A 171 -5.23 -48.88 -9.18
N ALA A 172 -4.59 -48.45 -10.29
CA ALA A 172 -4.08 -47.08 -10.44
C ALA A 172 -5.19 -46.03 -10.30
N TYR A 173 -6.34 -46.26 -10.96
CA TYR A 173 -7.50 -45.36 -10.84
C TYR A 173 -8.08 -45.34 -9.43
N LYS A 174 -8.25 -46.51 -8.78
CA LYS A 174 -8.75 -46.61 -7.40
C LYS A 174 -7.82 -45.88 -6.42
N ASN A 175 -6.51 -46.05 -6.58
CA ASN A 175 -5.51 -45.37 -5.74
C ASN A 175 -5.59 -43.86 -5.93
N MET A 176 -5.58 -43.36 -7.17
CA MET A 176 -5.73 -41.93 -7.46
C MET A 176 -7.02 -41.35 -6.86
N LYS A 177 -8.15 -42.04 -7.04
CA LYS A 177 -9.44 -41.61 -6.49
C LYS A 177 -9.44 -41.56 -4.96
N ASN A 178 -8.84 -42.57 -4.31
CA ASN A 178 -8.72 -42.62 -2.85
C ASN A 178 -7.80 -41.51 -2.32
N GLU A 179 -6.70 -41.23 -3.01
CA GLU A 179 -5.79 -40.15 -2.64
C GLU A 179 -6.44 -38.77 -2.79
N ILE A 180 -7.15 -38.53 -3.90
CA ILE A 180 -7.93 -37.30 -4.10
C ILE A 180 -9.01 -37.16 -3.02
N ALA A 181 -9.71 -38.25 -2.69
CA ALA A 181 -10.71 -38.24 -1.63
C ALA A 181 -10.10 -37.92 -0.25
N LYS A 182 -8.90 -38.45 0.03
CA LYS A 182 -8.15 -38.14 1.26
C LYS A 182 -7.74 -36.66 1.33
N ILE A 183 -7.23 -36.09 0.24
CA ILE A 183 -6.91 -34.65 0.18
C ILE A 183 -8.18 -33.82 0.45
N LYS A 184 -9.30 -34.18 -0.18
CA LYS A 184 -10.57 -33.46 0.02
C LYS A 184 -11.09 -33.58 1.46
N SER A 185 -10.88 -34.71 2.13
CA SER A 185 -11.34 -34.91 3.51
C SER A 185 -10.54 -34.11 4.54
N GLU A 186 -9.25 -33.82 4.29
CA GLU A 186 -8.42 -32.92 5.13
C GLU A 186 -9.05 -31.54 5.32
N TYR A 187 -9.80 -31.07 4.32
CA TYR A 187 -10.45 -29.75 4.33
C TYR A 187 -11.95 -29.80 4.61
N ALA A 188 -12.53 -30.99 4.77
CA ALA A 188 -13.97 -31.15 4.96
C ALA A 188 -14.46 -30.46 6.24
N GLU A 189 -13.71 -30.61 7.34
CA GLU A 189 -14.03 -29.95 8.61
C GLU A 189 -13.94 -28.42 8.49
N LEU A 190 -12.89 -27.91 7.82
CA LEU A 190 -12.71 -26.48 7.65
C LEU A 190 -13.84 -25.87 6.78
N LYS A 191 -14.24 -26.54 5.70
CA LYS A 191 -15.38 -26.13 4.88
C LYS A 191 -16.68 -26.14 5.69
N LYS A 192 -16.92 -27.21 6.46
CA LYS A 192 -18.09 -27.30 7.33
C LYS A 192 -18.13 -26.14 8.32
N ARG A 193 -17.02 -25.85 9.00
CA ARG A 193 -16.90 -24.72 9.93
C ARG A 193 -17.23 -23.40 9.27
N ILE A 194 -16.85 -23.16 8.02
CA ILE A 194 -17.20 -21.95 7.26
C ILE A 194 -18.70 -21.90 6.95
N THR A 195 -19.28 -23.02 6.49
CA THR A 195 -20.72 -23.11 6.19
C THR A 195 -21.58 -22.93 7.43
N ASP A 196 -21.11 -23.37 8.59
CA ASP A 196 -21.79 -23.25 9.88
C ASP A 196 -21.69 -21.82 10.50
N ILE A 197 -20.93 -20.91 9.89
CA ILE A 197 -20.86 -19.52 10.35
C ILE A 197 -22.22 -18.87 10.12
N LYS A 198 -22.90 -18.53 11.21
CA LYS A 198 -24.12 -17.71 11.18
C LYS A 198 -23.75 -16.29 10.72
N ILE A 199 -24.03 -16.01 9.46
CA ILE A 199 -23.89 -14.69 8.86
C ILE A 199 -25.02 -13.81 9.41
N LYS A 200 -24.66 -12.65 9.96
CA LYS A 200 -25.61 -11.62 10.41
C LYS A 200 -25.91 -10.64 9.28
#